data_AF-A0A8B8D5E0-F1
#
_entry.id   AF-A0A8B8D5E0-F1
#
_cell.length_a   1.000
_cell.length_b   1.000
_cell.length_c   1.000
_cell.angle_alpha   90.00
_cell.angle_beta   90.00
_cell.angle_gamma   90.00
#
_symmetry.space_group_name_H-M   'P 1'
#
loop_
_entity.id
_entity.type
_entity.pdbx_description
1 polymer ?
#
loop_
_entity_poly.entity_id
_entity_poly.type
_entity_poly.pdbx_seq_one_letter_code
_entity_poly.pdbx_strand_id
1 'polypeptide(L)'
;MSESSSSQQDSFPDWAAPIAACIRSFKGGTLIVHSAPFRDALVEAERIWVEENIDYKTEEDKYQNTGRGNRNSEEQIIELESAIERLTLEKRELEREIGTRTPPAARPLKDPTARPEDVAELLSDIYNTEWQNAADFFMYKKKFREREAAGELLKILQDCFEFCGSLSEEHLKNLLDEVFVPTENHHLLKKIHIPPPADLTSKHVASDLNKIRRFTYPHMVPVVEQLFFLSEKHHLKTHIKTEKLYPFIKLCLKCAWISCVQDRPLSFTFNVRSGSSFYPDVMISRNTPAPEVDYLVWPILFLHDNGPLLLKGIVHCSQLK
;
A
#
# COMPACT_ATOMS: atom_id res chain seq x y z
N MET A 1 58.22 8.44 2.17
CA MET A 1 58.46 9.46 3.21
C MET A 1 57.29 10.43 3.13
N SER A 2 56.17 10.11 3.77
CA SER A 2 55.81 10.50 5.14
C SER A 2 54.93 11.75 5.12
N GLU A 3 53.65 11.60 4.77
CA GLU A 3 52.63 12.59 5.09
C GLU A 3 52.08 12.28 6.49
N SER A 4 52.40 13.13 7.45
CA SER A 4 51.92 13.09 8.83
C SER A 4 50.68 13.95 8.98
N SER A 5 49.63 13.31 9.46
CA SER A 5 48.33 13.79 9.91
C SER A 5 48.37 15.01 10.85
N SER A 6 47.60 16.05 10.52
CA SER A 6 47.17 17.09 11.46
C SER A 6 45.86 16.69 12.14
N SER A 7 45.94 16.29 13.41
CA SER A 7 44.78 16.07 14.28
C SER A 7 44.22 17.42 14.76
N GLN A 8 42.95 17.70 14.47
CA GLN A 8 42.20 18.75 15.17
C GLN A 8 42.01 18.34 16.63
N GLN A 9 42.42 19.21 17.55
CA GLN A 9 42.17 19.10 18.99
C GLN A 9 40.75 19.61 19.28
N ASP A 10 39.89 18.73 19.78
CA ASP A 10 38.61 19.12 20.37
C ASP A 10 38.86 19.96 21.64
N SER A 11 38.42 21.21 21.61
CA SER A 11 38.41 22.09 22.79
C SER A 11 37.28 21.67 23.73
N PHE A 12 37.61 21.38 24.99
CA PHE A 12 36.62 21.17 26.05
C PHE A 12 35.82 22.46 26.30
N PRO A 13 34.52 22.36 26.66
CA PRO A 13 33.71 23.52 27.02
C PRO A 13 34.28 24.23 28.26
N ASP A 14 34.19 25.57 28.30
CA ASP A 14 34.89 26.44 29.27
C ASP A 14 34.62 26.09 30.74
N TRP A 15 33.45 25.52 31.06
CA TRP A 15 33.11 25.08 32.42
C TRP A 15 33.90 23.85 32.88
N ALA A 16 34.44 23.05 31.95
CA ALA A 16 35.20 21.83 32.22
C ALA A 16 36.72 22.07 32.31
N ALA A 17 37.20 23.27 31.96
CA ALA A 17 38.62 23.63 31.99
C ALA A 17 39.29 23.49 33.38
N PRO A 18 38.65 23.85 34.51
CA PRO A 18 39.25 23.67 35.84
C PRO A 18 39.41 22.20 36.23
N ILE A 19 38.45 21.36 35.83
CA ILE A 19 38.43 19.91 36.11
C ILE A 19 39.53 19.22 35.28
N ALA A 20 39.68 19.60 34.01
CA ALA A 20 40.73 19.10 33.15
C ALA A 20 42.15 19.51 33.62
N ALA A 21 42.30 20.69 34.24
CA ALA A 21 43.56 21.14 34.83
C ALA A 21 43.95 20.32 36.07
N CYS A 22 42.99 19.95 36.92
CA CYS A 22 43.21 19.07 38.08
C CYS A 22 43.62 17.64 37.70
N ILE A 23 43.16 17.13 36.55
CA ILE A 23 43.47 15.78 36.08
C ILE A 23 44.87 15.69 35.43
N ARG A 24 45.38 16.79 34.87
CA ARG A 24 46.68 16.81 34.16
C ARG A 24 47.93 16.78 35.07
N SER A 25 47.79 16.96 36.39
CA SER A 25 48.91 16.90 37.35
C SER A 25 49.13 15.51 37.97
N PHE A 26 48.52 14.46 37.43
CA PHE A 26 48.63 13.10 37.94
C PHE A 26 49.92 12.40 37.48
N LYS A 27 51.00 12.56 38.26
CA LYS A 27 52.16 11.64 38.22
C LYS A 27 52.61 11.29 39.64
N GLY A 28 52.47 10.02 40.00
CA GLY A 28 52.95 9.46 41.28
C GLY A 28 51.89 9.58 42.37
N GLY A 29 51.11 8.51 42.58
CA GLY A 29 49.88 8.54 43.37
C GLY A 29 50.09 9.00 44.81
N THR A 30 49.48 10.14 45.17
CA THR A 30 48.73 10.43 46.40
C THR A 30 48.06 11.79 46.17
N LEU A 31 46.72 11.84 46.21
CA LEU A 31 45.95 13.06 45.96
C LEU A 31 45.87 13.90 47.25
N ILE A 32 46.52 15.05 47.30
CA ILE A 32 46.29 16.06 48.33
C ILE A 32 45.24 17.03 47.79
N VAL A 33 44.00 16.92 48.28
CA VAL A 33 42.91 17.84 47.92
C VAL A 33 42.94 19.04 48.86
N HIS A 34 43.30 20.22 48.35
CA HIS A 34 43.01 21.47 49.05
C HIS A 34 41.51 21.74 48.97
N SER A 35 40.84 21.77 50.12
CA SER A 35 39.38 21.66 50.30
C SER A 35 38.56 22.93 50.01
N ALA A 36 39.12 23.94 49.31
CA ALA A 36 38.41 25.19 49.03
C ALA A 36 37.72 25.21 47.64
N PRO A 37 38.40 24.88 46.52
CA PRO A 37 37.82 25.05 45.18
C PRO A 37 36.67 24.07 44.88
N PHE A 38 36.65 22.91 45.56
CA PHE A 38 35.60 21.91 45.37
C PHE A 38 34.29 22.31 46.03
N ARG A 39 34.36 23.12 47.11
CA ARG A 39 33.19 23.58 47.84
C ARG A 39 32.44 24.65 47.06
N ASP A 40 33.18 25.56 46.44
CA ASP A 40 32.61 26.64 45.62
C ASP A 40 31.98 26.10 44.33
N ALA A 41 32.58 25.06 43.72
CA ALA A 41 31.99 24.38 42.57
C ALA A 41 30.70 23.62 42.90
N LEU A 42 30.59 23.06 44.11
CA LEU A 42 29.38 22.38 44.58
C LEU A 42 28.24 23.37 44.86
N VAL A 43 28.55 24.53 45.44
CA VAL A 43 27.56 25.59 45.70
C VAL A 43 27.02 26.17 44.39
N GLU A 44 27.87 26.37 43.38
CA GLU A 44 27.41 26.86 42.08
C GLU A 44 26.59 25.81 41.31
N ALA A 45 26.95 24.53 41.41
CA ALA A 45 26.15 23.45 40.85
C ALA A 45 24.77 23.31 41.55
N GLU A 46 24.71 23.52 42.86
CA GLU A 46 23.47 23.52 43.63
C GLU A 46 22.59 24.74 43.29
N ARG A 47 23.19 25.91 43.05
CA ARG A 47 22.48 27.11 42.59
C ARG A 47 21.85 26.90 41.20
N ILE A 48 22.60 26.34 40.26
CA ILE A 48 22.10 26.02 38.90
C ILE A 48 20.96 25.00 38.97
N TRP A 49 21.10 23.96 39.80
CA TRP A 49 20.05 22.95 39.98
C TRP A 49 18.76 23.52 40.61
N VAL A 50 18.87 24.53 41.48
CA VAL A 50 17.69 25.21 42.07
C VAL A 50 17.05 26.18 41.06
N GLU A 51 17.83 26.91 40.26
CA GLU A 51 17.32 27.82 39.23
C GLU A 51 16.64 27.08 38.08
N GLU A 52 17.14 25.91 37.65
CA GLU A 52 16.52 25.08 36.62
C GLU A 52 15.30 24.27 37.12
N ASN A 53 15.18 24.02 38.44
CA ASN A 53 14.05 23.24 39.00
C ASN A 53 12.87 24.05 39.53
N ILE A 54 12.91 25.39 39.47
CA ILE A 54 11.74 26.23 39.77
C ILE A 54 10.63 26.05 38.72
N ASP A 55 10.95 25.57 37.51
CA ASP A 55 9.97 25.37 36.42
C ASP A 55 9.15 24.07 36.54
N TYR A 56 9.59 23.10 37.36
CA TYR A 56 8.89 21.82 37.54
C TYR A 56 7.57 21.93 38.31
N LYS A 57 7.41 22.96 39.17
CA LYS A 57 6.13 23.16 39.89
C LYS A 57 5.03 23.72 38.99
N THR A 58 5.37 24.36 37.89
CA THR A 58 4.41 24.90 36.91
C THR A 58 3.88 23.83 35.94
N GLU A 59 4.62 22.72 35.76
CA GLU A 59 4.18 21.57 34.95
C GLU A 59 3.31 20.56 35.72
N GLU A 60 3.52 20.38 37.04
CA GLU A 60 2.65 19.49 37.84
C GLU A 60 1.18 19.94 37.86
N ASP A 61 0.90 21.26 37.85
CA ASP A 61 -0.46 21.79 37.78
C ASP A 61 -1.13 21.55 36.40
N LYS A 62 -0.35 21.39 35.33
CA LYS A 62 -0.88 20.99 34.01
C LYS A 62 -1.21 19.49 33.94
N TYR A 63 -0.45 18.65 34.65
CA TYR A 63 -0.69 17.20 34.71
C TYR A 63 -1.91 16.81 35.57
N GLN A 64 -2.29 17.61 36.56
CA GLN A 64 -3.53 17.35 37.33
C GLN A 64 -4.81 17.70 36.56
N ASN A 65 -4.76 18.66 35.62
CA ASN A 65 -5.92 19.04 34.81
C ASN A 65 -6.20 18.10 33.63
N THR A 66 -5.18 17.43 33.08
CA THR A 66 -5.33 16.38 32.04
C THR A 66 -5.85 15.05 32.60
N GLY A 67 -5.64 14.77 33.89
CA GLY A 67 -6.17 13.57 34.56
C GLY A 67 -7.70 13.52 34.69
N ARG A 68 -8.40 14.67 34.67
CA ARG A 68 -9.87 14.70 34.64
C ARG A 68 -10.47 14.45 33.25
N GLY A 69 -9.77 14.84 32.19
CA GLY A 69 -10.17 14.53 30.81
C GLY A 69 -10.04 13.05 30.49
N ASN A 70 -8.95 12.42 30.94
CA ASN A 70 -8.70 10.99 30.69
C ASN A 70 -9.69 10.06 31.39
N ARG A 71 -10.21 10.41 32.58
CA ARG A 71 -11.22 9.57 33.27
C ARG A 71 -12.53 9.47 32.47
N ASN A 72 -12.98 10.57 31.87
CA ASN A 72 -14.15 10.56 31.00
C ASN A 72 -13.91 9.77 29.71
N SER A 73 -12.69 9.80 29.17
CA SER A 73 -12.32 9.03 27.98
C SER A 73 -12.18 7.52 28.29
N GLU A 74 -11.63 7.16 29.45
CA GLU A 74 -11.56 5.77 29.92
C GLU A 74 -12.94 5.20 30.22
N GLU A 75 -13.84 5.96 30.84
CA GLU A 75 -15.24 5.57 31.03
C GLU A 75 -15.96 5.36 29.70
N GLN A 76 -15.73 6.23 28.70
CA GLN A 76 -16.27 6.05 27.35
C GLN A 76 -15.70 4.81 26.64
N ILE A 77 -14.41 4.51 26.81
CA ILE A 77 -13.79 3.31 26.25
C ILE A 77 -14.41 2.05 26.88
N ILE A 78 -14.55 2.02 28.20
CA ILE A 78 -15.18 0.90 28.92
C ILE A 78 -16.64 0.73 28.47
N GLU A 79 -17.38 1.83 28.29
CA GLU A 79 -18.77 1.78 27.82
C GLU A 79 -18.88 1.28 26.38
N LEU A 80 -17.99 1.73 25.48
CA LEU A 80 -17.90 1.26 24.10
C LEU A 80 -17.49 -0.21 24.01
N GLU A 81 -16.53 -0.65 24.82
CA GLU A 81 -16.13 -2.05 24.92
C GLU A 81 -17.28 -2.92 25.41
N SER A 82 -18.02 -2.46 26.43
CA SER A 82 -19.23 -3.15 26.91
C SER A 82 -20.32 -3.22 25.83
N ALA A 83 -20.45 -2.18 24.99
CA ALA A 83 -21.41 -2.16 23.90
C ALA A 83 -21.02 -3.12 22.76
N ILE A 84 -19.73 -3.21 22.43
CA ILE A 84 -19.20 -4.18 21.47
C ILE A 84 -19.43 -5.60 21.99
N GLU A 85 -19.23 -5.86 23.27
CA GLU A 85 -19.47 -7.17 23.86
C GLU A 85 -20.96 -7.55 23.84
N ARG A 86 -21.85 -6.61 24.15
CA ARG A 86 -23.31 -6.82 24.01
C ARG A 86 -23.72 -7.10 22.57
N LEU A 87 -23.26 -6.29 21.61
CA LEU A 87 -23.59 -6.46 20.19
C LEU A 87 -23.00 -7.76 19.61
N THR A 88 -21.83 -8.20 20.07
CA THR A 88 -21.26 -9.48 19.66
C THR A 88 -22.02 -10.66 20.27
N LEU A 89 -22.55 -10.52 21.48
CA LEU A 89 -23.42 -11.53 22.08
C LEU A 89 -24.78 -11.60 21.35
N GLU A 90 -25.40 -10.45 21.08
CA GLU A 90 -26.66 -10.34 20.35
C GLU A 90 -26.51 -10.87 18.91
N LYS A 91 -25.39 -10.58 18.25
CA LYS A 91 -25.06 -11.17 16.95
C LYS A 91 -24.95 -12.70 17.04
N ARG A 92 -24.31 -13.25 18.08
CA ARG A 92 -24.23 -14.70 18.28
C ARG A 92 -25.60 -15.32 18.59
N GLU A 93 -26.48 -14.62 19.28
CA GLU A 93 -27.85 -15.06 19.54
C GLU A 93 -28.71 -15.03 18.28
N LEU A 94 -28.64 -13.97 17.49
CA LEU A 94 -29.25 -13.88 16.16
C LEU A 94 -28.70 -14.95 15.20
N GLU A 95 -27.40 -15.23 15.22
CA GLU A 95 -26.77 -16.31 14.46
C GLU A 95 -27.28 -17.70 14.92
N ARG A 96 -27.56 -17.88 16.21
CA ARG A 96 -28.18 -19.12 16.73
C ARG A 96 -29.66 -19.23 16.36
N GLU A 97 -30.42 -18.14 16.40
CA GLU A 97 -31.82 -18.12 15.96
C GLU A 97 -31.94 -18.41 14.46
N ILE A 98 -31.04 -17.86 13.64
CA ILE A 98 -30.92 -18.17 12.21
C ILE A 98 -30.46 -19.63 11.98
N GLY A 99 -29.66 -20.19 12.89
CA GLY A 99 -29.14 -21.57 12.85
C GLY A 99 -30.19 -22.70 12.98
N THR A 100 -31.46 -22.39 13.25
CA THR A 100 -32.54 -23.40 13.28
C THR A 100 -33.17 -23.66 11.91
N ARG A 101 -32.81 -22.89 10.87
CA ARG A 101 -33.15 -23.19 9.47
C ARG A 101 -31.89 -23.63 8.74
N THR A 102 -31.67 -24.94 8.66
CA THR A 102 -30.55 -25.56 7.95
C THR A 102 -30.36 -24.97 6.55
N PRO A 103 -29.29 -24.21 6.27
CA PRO A 103 -28.85 -23.93 4.92
C PRO A 103 -27.86 -25.02 4.48
N PRO A 104 -27.73 -25.29 3.17
CA PRO A 104 -26.81 -26.31 2.66
C PRO A 104 -25.38 -25.94 3.08
N ALA A 105 -24.63 -26.96 3.53
CA ALA A 105 -23.21 -26.97 3.89
C ALA A 105 -22.52 -25.60 3.82
N ALA A 106 -22.19 -25.04 5.00
CA ALA A 106 -21.39 -23.85 5.15
C ALA A 106 -20.23 -23.88 4.13
N ARG A 107 -20.28 -22.96 3.15
CA ARG A 107 -19.08 -22.66 2.35
C ARG A 107 -18.00 -22.26 3.36
N PRO A 108 -16.79 -22.82 3.26
CA PRO A 108 -15.70 -22.40 4.13
C PRO A 108 -15.58 -20.87 4.04
N LEU A 109 -15.24 -20.23 5.17
CA LEU A 109 -14.83 -18.83 5.23
C LEU A 109 -14.10 -18.49 3.93
N LYS A 110 -14.62 -17.53 3.13
CA LYS A 110 -13.98 -17.13 1.88
C LYS A 110 -12.51 -16.84 2.23
N ASP A 111 -11.60 -17.69 1.76
CA ASP A 111 -10.18 -17.41 1.88
C ASP A 111 -9.96 -15.97 1.39
N PRO A 112 -9.17 -15.15 2.10
CA PRO A 112 -8.88 -13.78 1.68
C PRO A 112 -8.09 -13.73 0.36
N THR A 113 -7.82 -14.87 -0.27
CA THR A 113 -7.21 -14.96 -1.60
C THR A 113 -8.22 -14.51 -2.65
N ALA A 114 -7.98 -13.37 -3.27
CA ALA A 114 -8.77 -12.93 -4.42
C ALA A 114 -8.56 -13.89 -5.59
N ARG A 115 -9.58 -14.69 -5.88
CA ARG A 115 -9.58 -15.68 -6.96
C ARG A 115 -9.82 -14.98 -8.30
N PRO A 116 -9.48 -15.62 -9.43
CA PRO A 116 -9.77 -15.07 -10.76
C PRO A 116 -11.26 -14.73 -10.98
N GLU A 117 -12.17 -15.51 -10.40
CA GLU A 117 -13.62 -15.24 -10.49
C GLU A 117 -13.99 -13.96 -9.72
N ASP A 118 -13.34 -13.69 -8.58
CA ASP A 118 -13.60 -12.49 -7.79
C ASP A 118 -13.14 -11.22 -8.56
N VAL A 119 -12.13 -11.35 -9.45
CA VAL A 119 -11.73 -10.29 -10.38
C VAL A 119 -12.79 -10.05 -11.44
N ALA A 120 -13.35 -11.11 -12.02
CA ALA A 120 -14.42 -11.00 -13.03
C ALA A 120 -15.69 -10.36 -12.45
N GLU A 121 -16.04 -10.71 -11.20
CA GLU A 121 -17.12 -10.06 -10.44
C GLU A 121 -16.82 -8.57 -10.24
N LEU A 122 -15.64 -8.23 -9.70
CA LEU A 122 -15.24 -6.83 -9.51
C LEU A 122 -15.26 -6.02 -10.81
N LEU A 123 -14.77 -6.60 -11.90
CA LEU A 123 -14.74 -5.95 -13.21
C LEU A 123 -16.15 -5.73 -13.78
N SER A 124 -17.09 -6.64 -13.49
CA SER A 124 -18.50 -6.48 -13.82
C SER A 124 -19.15 -5.38 -12.98
N ASP A 125 -18.84 -5.33 -11.69
CA ASP A 125 -19.35 -4.31 -10.77
C ASP A 125 -18.90 -2.92 -11.20
N ILE A 126 -17.61 -2.74 -11.55
CA ILE A 126 -17.08 -1.46 -12.06
C ILE A 126 -17.88 -0.97 -13.26
N TYR A 127 -18.21 -1.86 -14.20
CA TYR A 127 -19.02 -1.51 -15.36
C TYR A 127 -20.45 -1.10 -14.97
N ASN A 128 -21.06 -1.81 -14.02
CA ASN A 128 -22.44 -1.56 -13.63
C ASN A 128 -22.61 -0.34 -12.71
N THR A 129 -21.60 0.04 -11.92
CA THR A 129 -21.71 1.11 -10.92
C THR A 129 -21.00 2.40 -11.31
N GLU A 130 -19.74 2.32 -11.76
CA GLU A 130 -18.89 3.50 -11.94
C GLU A 130 -18.74 3.93 -13.40
N TRP A 131 -18.87 3.00 -14.36
CA TRP A 131 -18.60 3.28 -15.77
C TRP A 131 -19.48 4.41 -16.32
N GLN A 132 -20.79 4.40 -16.04
CA GLN A 132 -21.69 5.45 -16.54
C GLN A 132 -21.34 6.82 -15.94
N ASN A 133 -21.02 6.89 -14.64
CA ASN A 133 -20.62 8.13 -13.98
C ASN A 133 -19.33 8.71 -14.58
N ALA A 134 -18.39 7.83 -14.92
CA ALA A 134 -17.13 8.18 -15.56
C ALA A 134 -17.34 8.60 -17.04
N ALA A 135 -18.20 7.90 -17.78
CA ALA A 135 -18.53 8.20 -19.17
C ALA A 135 -19.23 9.56 -19.30
N ASP A 136 -20.19 9.83 -18.41
CA ASP A 136 -20.89 11.11 -18.32
C ASP A 136 -19.92 12.28 -18.13
N PHE A 137 -18.84 12.10 -17.36
CA PHE A 137 -17.83 13.14 -17.23
C PHE A 137 -17.19 13.49 -18.58
N PHE A 138 -16.78 12.50 -19.37
CA PHE A 138 -16.22 12.75 -20.70
C PHE A 138 -17.25 13.34 -21.66
N MET A 139 -18.49 12.85 -21.64
CA MET A 139 -19.55 13.34 -22.52
C MET A 139 -19.95 14.78 -22.21
N TYR A 140 -20.18 15.13 -20.94
CA TYR A 140 -20.67 16.47 -20.58
C TYR A 140 -19.58 17.52 -20.41
N LYS A 141 -18.42 17.16 -19.84
CA LYS A 141 -17.33 18.14 -19.59
C LYS A 141 -16.37 18.25 -20.76
N LYS A 142 -16.05 17.14 -21.43
CA LYS A 142 -15.12 17.12 -22.57
C LYS A 142 -15.82 17.13 -23.93
N LYS A 143 -17.15 17.03 -23.97
CA LYS A 143 -17.98 16.99 -25.19
C LYS A 143 -17.64 15.82 -26.11
N PHE A 144 -17.17 14.71 -25.52
CA PHE A 144 -16.85 13.51 -26.27
C PHE A 144 -18.12 12.79 -26.70
N ARG A 145 -18.06 12.13 -27.86
CA ARG A 145 -19.08 11.15 -28.23
C ARG A 145 -18.94 9.92 -27.35
N GLU A 146 -20.01 9.16 -27.21
CA GLU A 146 -20.00 7.94 -26.40
C GLU A 146 -18.89 6.95 -26.79
N ARG A 147 -18.63 6.78 -28.08
CA ARG A 147 -17.50 5.96 -28.59
C ARG A 147 -16.14 6.44 -28.08
N GLU A 148 -15.92 7.75 -28.09
CA GLU A 148 -14.66 8.36 -27.63
C GLU A 148 -14.53 8.24 -26.11
N ALA A 149 -15.62 8.49 -25.37
CA ALA A 149 -15.66 8.30 -23.93
C ALA A 149 -15.37 6.85 -23.52
N ALA A 150 -15.99 5.88 -24.21
CA ALA A 150 -15.73 4.44 -23.98
C ALA A 150 -14.25 4.08 -24.25
N GLY A 151 -13.67 4.64 -25.32
CA GLY A 151 -12.25 4.47 -25.65
C GLY A 151 -11.32 5.01 -24.57
N GLU A 152 -11.59 6.19 -24.02
CA GLU A 152 -10.80 6.76 -22.93
C GLU A 152 -10.91 5.96 -21.63
N LEU A 153 -12.11 5.48 -21.29
CA LEU A 153 -12.31 4.65 -20.10
C LEU A 153 -11.60 3.29 -20.21
N LEU A 154 -11.64 2.68 -21.39
CA LEU A 154 -10.86 1.47 -21.68
C LEU A 154 -9.36 1.72 -21.56
N LYS A 155 -8.89 2.85 -22.09
CA LYS A 155 -7.49 3.25 -22.01
C LYS A 155 -7.04 3.45 -20.57
N ILE A 156 -7.86 4.09 -19.73
CA ILE A 156 -7.58 4.23 -18.28
C ILE A 156 -7.39 2.86 -17.62
N LEU A 157 -8.29 1.92 -17.89
CA LEU A 157 -8.18 0.56 -17.33
C LEU A 157 -6.92 -0.16 -17.86
N GLN A 158 -6.61 -0.01 -19.14
CA GLN A 158 -5.39 -0.55 -19.75
C GLN A 158 -4.13 0.05 -19.10
N ASP A 159 -4.06 1.36 -18.91
CA ASP A 159 -2.94 2.03 -18.24
C ASP A 159 -2.76 1.54 -16.80
N CYS A 160 -3.87 1.32 -16.08
CA CYS A 160 -3.84 0.73 -14.74
C CYS A 160 -3.26 -0.69 -14.78
N PHE A 161 -3.65 -1.50 -15.77
CA PHE A 161 -3.16 -2.87 -15.94
C PHE A 161 -1.68 -2.91 -16.29
N GLU A 162 -1.22 -2.08 -17.23
CA GLU A 162 0.20 -2.00 -17.63
C GLU A 162 1.10 -1.52 -16.47
N PHE A 163 0.62 -0.54 -15.70
CA PHE A 163 1.31 -0.07 -14.50
C PHE A 163 1.41 -1.19 -13.45
N CYS A 164 0.27 -1.82 -13.12
CA CYS A 164 0.24 -2.90 -12.14
C CYS A 164 1.07 -4.09 -12.61
N GLY A 165 1.08 -4.42 -13.90
CA GLY A 165 1.92 -5.48 -14.48
C GLY A 165 3.40 -5.23 -14.20
N SER A 166 3.89 -4.06 -14.60
CA SER A 166 5.29 -3.66 -14.38
C SER A 166 5.68 -3.67 -12.90
N LEU A 167 4.83 -3.06 -12.05
CA LEU A 167 5.04 -3.02 -10.60
C LEU A 167 5.01 -4.41 -9.97
N SER A 168 4.15 -5.30 -10.48
CA SER A 168 4.00 -6.65 -9.97
C SER A 168 5.25 -7.50 -10.27
N GLU A 169 5.83 -7.36 -11.45
CA GLU A 169 7.08 -8.04 -11.85
C GLU A 169 8.26 -7.56 -11.01
N GLU A 170 8.38 -6.24 -10.84
CA GLU A 170 9.41 -5.64 -9.96
C GLU A 170 9.26 -6.13 -8.52
N HIS A 171 8.03 -6.12 -7.99
CA HIS A 171 7.77 -6.60 -6.64
C HIS A 171 8.14 -8.09 -6.46
N LEU A 172 7.80 -8.96 -7.43
CA LEU A 172 8.17 -10.37 -7.35
C LEU A 172 9.70 -10.56 -7.40
N LYS A 173 10.38 -9.81 -8.27
CA LYS A 173 11.84 -9.83 -8.36
C LYS A 173 12.49 -9.41 -7.04
N ASN A 174 12.04 -8.31 -6.44
CA ASN A 174 12.57 -7.83 -5.17
C ASN A 174 12.34 -8.84 -4.04
N LEU A 175 11.18 -9.50 -4.00
CA LEU A 175 10.91 -10.57 -3.02
C LEU A 175 11.83 -11.78 -3.22
N LEU A 176 12.09 -12.19 -4.47
CA LEU A 176 13.02 -13.27 -4.75
C LEU A 176 14.44 -12.91 -4.31
N ASP A 177 14.90 -11.70 -4.64
CA ASP A 177 16.22 -11.22 -4.25
C ASP A 177 16.36 -11.23 -2.72
N GLU A 178 15.37 -10.74 -1.98
CA GLU A 178 15.38 -10.71 -0.50
C GLU A 178 15.34 -12.12 0.14
N VAL A 179 14.60 -13.07 -0.44
CA VAL A 179 14.51 -14.43 0.08
C VAL A 179 15.82 -15.21 -0.11
N PHE A 180 16.53 -14.98 -1.21
CA PHE A 180 17.75 -15.71 -1.54
C PHE A 180 19.03 -15.00 -1.11
N VAL A 181 18.98 -13.69 -0.88
CA VAL A 181 20.11 -12.87 -0.46
C VAL A 181 19.87 -12.38 0.96
N PRO A 182 20.40 -13.06 2.00
CA PRO A 182 20.10 -12.74 3.40
C PRO A 182 20.79 -11.48 3.93
N THR A 183 21.46 -10.69 3.06
CA THR A 183 22.17 -9.48 3.47
C THR A 183 22.27 -8.46 2.34
N GLU A 184 22.02 -7.20 2.67
CA GLU A 184 22.26 -6.05 1.78
C GLU A 184 23.75 -5.66 1.69
N ASN A 185 24.66 -6.33 2.43
CA ASN A 185 26.06 -5.96 2.49
C ASN A 185 26.79 -6.24 1.17
N HIS A 186 26.82 -5.23 0.29
CA HIS A 186 27.45 -5.29 -1.02
C HIS A 186 28.93 -5.72 -1.00
N HIS A 187 29.65 -5.49 0.10
CA HIS A 187 31.05 -5.94 0.22
C HIS A 187 31.16 -7.46 0.41
N LEU A 188 30.19 -8.08 1.07
CA LEU A 188 30.10 -9.54 1.21
C LEU A 188 29.57 -10.16 -0.09
N LEU A 189 28.53 -9.58 -0.70
CA LEU A 189 27.93 -10.10 -1.94
C LEU A 189 28.94 -10.19 -3.10
N LYS A 190 29.89 -9.25 -3.20
CA LYS A 190 30.96 -9.29 -4.20
C LYS A 190 31.95 -10.46 -4.02
N LYS A 191 32.00 -11.06 -2.82
CA LYS A 191 32.92 -12.15 -2.47
C LYS A 191 32.27 -13.53 -2.53
N ILE A 192 30.95 -13.59 -2.72
CA ILE A 192 30.17 -14.83 -2.70
C ILE A 192 29.65 -15.08 -4.11
N HIS A 193 29.66 -16.34 -4.54
CA HIS A 193 28.96 -16.72 -5.77
C HIS A 193 27.47 -16.79 -5.46
N ILE A 194 26.71 -15.81 -5.96
CA ILE A 194 25.25 -15.86 -5.95
C ILE A 194 24.84 -16.60 -7.22
N PRO A 195 24.11 -17.73 -7.12
CA PRO A 195 23.62 -18.41 -8.31
C PRO A 195 22.74 -17.46 -9.14
N PRO A 196 22.70 -17.61 -10.47
CA PRO A 196 21.79 -16.83 -11.31
C PRO A 196 20.33 -16.98 -10.83
N PRO A 197 19.50 -15.91 -10.92
CA PRO A 197 18.09 -15.96 -10.52
C PRO A 197 17.30 -17.10 -11.18
N ALA A 198 17.67 -17.47 -12.41
CA ALA A 198 17.05 -18.57 -13.16
C ALA A 198 17.27 -19.95 -12.50
N ASP A 199 18.39 -20.13 -11.79
CA ASP A 199 18.71 -21.37 -11.07
C ASP A 199 18.08 -21.40 -9.67
N LEU A 200 17.80 -20.22 -9.09
CA LEU A 200 17.14 -20.04 -7.79
C LEU A 200 15.62 -20.13 -7.87
N THR A 201 15.02 -19.79 -9.01
CA THR A 201 13.58 -19.92 -9.27
C THR A 201 13.16 -21.38 -9.44
N SER A 202 13.25 -22.16 -8.37
CA SER A 202 12.35 -23.29 -8.18
C SER A 202 10.92 -22.77 -8.39
N LYS A 203 10.20 -23.32 -9.37
CA LYS A 203 8.80 -22.94 -9.66
C LYS A 203 7.92 -22.93 -8.41
N HIS A 204 8.29 -23.69 -7.37
CA HIS A 204 7.62 -23.74 -6.07
C HIS A 204 7.77 -22.44 -5.27
N VAL A 205 8.98 -21.88 -5.19
CA VAL A 205 9.23 -20.64 -4.41
C VAL A 205 8.49 -19.46 -5.02
N ALA A 206 8.54 -19.30 -6.35
CA ALA A 206 7.77 -18.27 -7.03
C ALA A 206 6.26 -18.42 -6.82
N SER A 207 5.75 -19.66 -6.82
CA SER A 207 4.34 -19.93 -6.51
C SER A 207 3.98 -19.58 -5.06
N ASP A 208 4.85 -19.89 -4.09
CA ASP A 208 4.61 -19.57 -2.69
C ASP A 208 4.67 -18.06 -2.44
N LEU A 209 5.58 -17.33 -3.09
CA LEU A 209 5.60 -15.87 -3.08
C LEU A 209 4.33 -15.28 -3.70
N ASN A 210 3.82 -15.84 -4.79
CA ASN A 210 2.54 -15.42 -5.37
C ASN A 210 1.35 -15.69 -4.44
N LYS A 211 1.35 -16.78 -3.67
CA LYS A 211 0.35 -16.99 -2.61
C LYS A 211 0.42 -15.89 -1.55
N ILE A 212 1.63 -15.51 -1.10
CA ILE A 212 1.80 -14.41 -0.14
C ILE A 212 1.27 -13.11 -0.74
N ARG A 213 1.65 -12.77 -1.98
CA ARG A 213 1.19 -11.55 -2.67
C ARG A 213 -0.34 -11.50 -2.82
N ARG A 214 -0.98 -12.65 -3.10
CA ARG A 214 -2.44 -12.79 -3.11
C ARG A 214 -3.08 -12.70 -1.74
N PHE A 215 -2.39 -13.09 -0.67
CA PHE A 215 -2.90 -12.94 0.69
C PHE A 215 -2.79 -11.51 1.20
N THR A 216 -1.70 -10.82 0.85
CA THR A 216 -1.40 -9.46 1.31
C THR A 216 -1.99 -8.35 0.42
N TYR A 217 -2.66 -8.70 -0.69
CA TYR A 217 -3.23 -7.72 -1.62
C TYR A 217 -4.10 -6.64 -0.95
N PRO A 218 -4.94 -6.90 0.08
CA PRO A 218 -5.77 -5.86 0.67
C PRO A 218 -4.96 -4.74 1.30
N HIS A 219 -3.75 -5.06 1.79
CA HIS A 219 -2.80 -4.10 2.35
C HIS A 219 -1.95 -3.43 1.27
N MET A 220 -1.70 -4.12 0.15
CA MET A 220 -0.90 -3.59 -0.96
C MET A 220 -1.68 -2.61 -1.83
N VAL A 221 -3.00 -2.80 -2.02
CA VAL A 221 -3.82 -1.93 -2.90
C VAL A 221 -3.70 -0.44 -2.56
N PRO A 222 -3.81 0.00 -1.28
CA PRO A 222 -3.61 1.41 -0.93
C PRO A 222 -2.22 1.96 -1.28
N VAL A 223 -1.18 1.12 -1.18
CA VAL A 223 0.20 1.49 -1.54
C VAL A 223 0.34 1.61 -3.06
N VAL A 224 -0.21 0.66 -3.80
CA VAL A 224 -0.23 0.66 -5.27
C VAL A 224 -0.96 1.90 -5.79
N GLU A 225 -2.10 2.26 -5.18
CA GLU A 225 -2.83 3.48 -5.50
C GLU A 225 -1.97 4.73 -5.30
N GLN A 226 -1.29 4.86 -4.17
CA GLN A 226 -0.40 6.00 -3.91
C GLN A 226 0.75 6.07 -4.91
N LEU A 227 1.41 4.94 -5.19
CA LEU A 227 2.49 4.87 -6.18
C LEU A 227 2.01 5.28 -7.58
N PHE A 228 0.82 4.84 -7.98
CA PHE A 228 0.23 5.22 -9.26
C PHE A 228 0.00 6.74 -9.35
N PHE A 229 -0.55 7.34 -8.30
CA PHE A 229 -0.85 8.78 -8.29
C PHE A 229 0.41 9.67 -8.14
N LEU A 230 1.47 9.16 -7.51
CA LEU A 230 2.76 9.84 -7.40
C LEU A 230 3.62 9.72 -8.67
N SER A 231 3.44 8.65 -9.45
CA SER A 231 4.16 8.39 -10.68
C SER A 231 4.01 9.59 -11.66
N GLU A 232 5.14 10.19 -12.03
CA GLU A 232 5.14 11.45 -12.78
C GLU A 232 4.65 11.32 -14.23
N LYS A 233 4.56 10.09 -14.73
CA LYS A 233 4.36 9.76 -16.15
C LYS A 233 2.91 9.54 -16.57
N HIS A 234 1.94 9.55 -15.66
CA HIS A 234 0.55 9.31 -16.06
C HIS A 234 -0.10 10.59 -16.60
N HIS A 235 -0.38 10.58 -17.91
CA HIS A 235 -1.23 11.55 -18.60
C HIS A 235 -2.62 11.70 -17.96
N LEU A 236 -2.98 10.79 -17.04
CA LEU A 236 -4.16 10.80 -16.21
C LEU A 236 -4.10 11.77 -15.01
N LYS A 237 -3.00 12.48 -14.75
CA LYS A 237 -2.90 13.49 -13.66
C LYS A 237 -4.03 14.54 -13.68
N THR A 238 -4.50 14.90 -14.86
CA THR A 238 -5.64 15.81 -15.05
C THR A 238 -6.99 15.15 -14.70
N HIS A 239 -7.10 13.84 -14.89
CA HIS A 239 -8.28 13.02 -14.59
C HIS A 239 -8.37 12.65 -13.11
N ILE A 240 -7.24 12.43 -12.44
CA ILE A 240 -7.13 12.05 -11.03
C ILE A 240 -7.75 13.09 -10.08
N LYS A 241 -7.69 14.38 -10.45
CA LYS A 241 -8.30 15.47 -9.67
C LYS A 241 -9.82 15.58 -9.82
N THR A 242 -10.41 14.76 -10.69
CA THR A 242 -11.85 14.82 -10.96
C THR A 242 -12.59 13.85 -10.05
N GLU A 243 -13.50 14.37 -9.21
CA GLU A 243 -14.30 13.57 -8.27
C GLU A 243 -15.03 12.39 -8.90
N LYS A 244 -15.48 12.51 -10.17
CA LYS A 244 -16.19 11.44 -10.89
C LYS A 244 -15.29 10.35 -11.46
N LEU A 245 -14.01 10.63 -11.72
CA LEU A 245 -13.08 9.65 -12.31
C LEU A 245 -12.25 8.94 -11.26
N TYR A 246 -12.03 9.57 -10.11
CA TYR A 246 -11.21 9.00 -9.04
C TYR A 246 -11.73 7.65 -8.51
N PRO A 247 -13.03 7.46 -8.21
CA PRO A 247 -13.57 6.15 -7.80
C PRO A 247 -13.38 5.07 -8.87
N PHE A 248 -13.63 5.41 -10.13
CA PHE A 248 -13.44 4.53 -11.27
C PHE A 248 -11.97 4.07 -11.39
N ILE A 249 -11.01 5.01 -11.34
CA ILE A 249 -9.58 4.71 -11.43
C ILE A 249 -9.13 3.82 -10.26
N LYS A 250 -9.57 4.11 -9.03
CA LYS A 250 -9.24 3.29 -7.86
C LYS A 250 -9.68 1.84 -8.01
N LEU A 251 -10.91 1.62 -8.45
CA LEU A 251 -11.40 0.26 -8.66
C LEU A 251 -10.67 -0.44 -9.82
N CYS A 252 -10.34 0.29 -10.89
CA CYS A 252 -9.51 -0.22 -11.97
C CYS A 252 -8.12 -0.66 -11.47
N LEU A 253 -7.46 0.14 -10.63
CA LEU A 253 -6.16 -0.21 -10.02
C LEU A 253 -6.25 -1.44 -9.12
N LYS A 254 -7.28 -1.50 -8.28
CA LYS A 254 -7.55 -2.67 -7.43
C LYS A 254 -7.71 -3.93 -8.30
N CYS A 255 -8.55 -3.87 -9.32
CA CYS A 255 -8.79 -4.97 -10.25
C CYS A 255 -7.50 -5.38 -10.97
N ALA A 256 -6.76 -4.41 -11.50
CA ALA A 256 -5.49 -4.63 -12.19
C ALA A 256 -4.46 -5.29 -11.29
N TRP A 257 -4.24 -4.79 -10.07
CA TRP A 257 -3.27 -5.35 -9.14
C TRP A 257 -3.58 -6.82 -8.81
N ILE A 258 -4.84 -7.11 -8.45
CA ILE A 258 -5.27 -8.48 -8.15
C ILE A 258 -5.06 -9.41 -9.35
N SER A 259 -5.28 -8.91 -10.57
CA SER A 259 -5.09 -9.66 -11.81
C SER A 259 -3.62 -10.02 -12.06
N CYS A 260 -2.69 -9.13 -11.70
CA CYS A 260 -1.25 -9.30 -11.95
C CYS A 260 -0.54 -10.15 -10.89
N VAL A 261 -1.05 -10.20 -9.64
CA VAL A 261 -0.43 -11.00 -8.55
C VAL A 261 -0.85 -12.47 -8.53
N GLN A 262 -1.70 -12.89 -9.46
CA GLN A 262 -2.08 -14.30 -9.62
C GLN A 262 -0.88 -15.19 -9.93
N ASP A 263 -0.99 -16.50 -9.67
CA ASP A 263 0.06 -17.48 -10.04
C ASP A 263 0.38 -17.43 -11.54
N ARG A 264 -0.66 -17.21 -12.35
CA ARG A 264 -0.57 -16.79 -13.74
C ARG A 264 -1.39 -15.51 -13.89
N PRO A 265 -0.80 -14.39 -14.35
CA PRO A 265 -1.54 -13.16 -14.59
C PRO A 265 -2.74 -13.40 -15.51
N LEU A 266 -3.85 -12.73 -15.21
CA LEU A 266 -5.04 -12.79 -16.05
C LEU A 266 -4.81 -12.04 -17.36
N SER A 267 -5.51 -12.48 -18.41
CA SER A 267 -5.36 -11.91 -19.77
C SER A 267 -6.56 -11.05 -20.13
N PHE A 268 -6.30 -9.78 -20.44
CA PHE A 268 -7.31 -8.83 -20.88
C PHE A 268 -7.21 -8.57 -22.38
N THR A 269 -8.35 -8.52 -23.07
CA THR A 269 -8.44 -7.99 -24.44
C THR A 269 -9.03 -6.58 -24.40
N PHE A 270 -8.18 -5.58 -24.62
CA PHE A 270 -8.55 -4.16 -24.65
C PHE A 270 -8.84 -3.62 -26.06
N ASN A 271 -8.59 -4.41 -27.10
CA ASN A 271 -8.75 -3.96 -28.48
C ASN A 271 -9.51 -4.99 -29.31
N VAL A 272 -10.61 -4.55 -29.92
CA VAL A 272 -11.35 -5.28 -30.94
C VAL A 272 -11.48 -4.34 -32.13
N ARG A 273 -10.97 -4.78 -33.29
CA ARG A 273 -10.91 -3.96 -34.49
C ARG A 273 -12.31 -3.71 -35.04
N SER A 274 -12.64 -2.45 -35.35
CA SER A 274 -13.87 -2.10 -36.06
C SER A 274 -14.01 -2.91 -37.35
N GLY A 275 -15.20 -3.48 -37.59
CA GLY A 275 -15.49 -4.41 -38.69
C GLY A 275 -15.18 -5.88 -38.37
N SER A 276 -14.69 -6.22 -37.17
CA SER A 276 -14.51 -7.62 -36.78
C SER A 276 -15.85 -8.31 -36.54
N SER A 277 -15.92 -9.61 -36.77
CA SER A 277 -17.11 -10.41 -36.48
C SER A 277 -17.51 -10.36 -35.00
N PHE A 278 -18.81 -10.27 -34.75
CA PHE A 278 -19.39 -10.42 -33.42
C PHE A 278 -19.46 -11.89 -33.03
N TYR A 279 -18.87 -12.25 -31.90
CA TYR A 279 -18.86 -13.61 -31.37
C TYR A 279 -19.64 -13.67 -30.03
N PRO A 280 -20.90 -14.16 -30.02
CA PRO A 280 -21.75 -14.17 -28.83
C PRO A 280 -21.18 -14.95 -27.64
N ASP A 281 -20.29 -15.90 -27.89
CA ASP A 281 -19.64 -16.71 -26.85
C ASP A 281 -18.66 -15.92 -26.00
N VAL A 282 -18.08 -14.84 -26.55
CA VAL A 282 -17.07 -14.01 -25.87
C VAL A 282 -17.46 -12.54 -25.74
N MET A 283 -18.55 -12.12 -26.39
CA MET A 283 -19.01 -10.73 -26.42
C MET A 283 -20.50 -10.59 -26.12
N ILE A 284 -20.86 -9.47 -25.50
CA ILE A 284 -22.23 -9.01 -25.28
C ILE A 284 -22.41 -7.70 -26.04
N SER A 285 -23.44 -7.62 -26.88
CA SER A 285 -23.79 -6.40 -27.59
C SER A 285 -24.59 -5.47 -26.69
N ARG A 286 -24.19 -4.20 -26.60
CA ARG A 286 -24.91 -3.16 -25.85
C ARG A 286 -26.10 -2.58 -26.64
N ASN A 287 -26.04 -2.67 -27.96
CA ASN A 287 -27.11 -2.30 -28.90
C ASN A 287 -27.66 -3.55 -29.60
N THR A 288 -28.58 -3.36 -30.56
CA THR A 288 -29.11 -4.46 -31.37
C THR A 288 -27.95 -5.27 -31.98
N PRO A 289 -27.84 -6.58 -31.73
CA PRO A 289 -26.76 -7.38 -32.27
C PRO A 289 -26.70 -7.30 -33.79
N ALA A 290 -25.51 -7.08 -34.33
CA ALA A 290 -25.23 -7.11 -35.76
C ALA A 290 -23.99 -7.96 -36.05
N PRO A 291 -23.76 -8.40 -37.31
CA PRO A 291 -22.65 -9.30 -37.65
C PRO A 291 -21.26 -8.73 -37.32
N GLU A 292 -21.13 -7.40 -37.31
CA GLU A 292 -19.85 -6.71 -37.13
C GLU A 292 -19.86 -5.83 -35.88
N VAL A 293 -18.70 -5.76 -35.22
CA VAL A 293 -18.41 -4.88 -34.09
C VAL A 293 -17.90 -3.53 -34.60
N ASP A 294 -18.44 -2.42 -34.10
CA ASP A 294 -17.88 -1.08 -34.37
C ASP A 294 -16.74 -0.75 -33.39
N TYR A 295 -16.99 -0.91 -32.08
CA TYR A 295 -15.98 -0.67 -31.04
C TYR A 295 -16.24 -1.47 -29.77
N LEU A 296 -15.16 -1.71 -29.02
CA LEU A 296 -15.18 -2.29 -27.68
C LEU A 296 -15.55 -1.22 -26.65
N VAL A 297 -16.40 -1.57 -25.69
CA VAL A 297 -16.84 -0.71 -24.58
C VAL A 297 -16.21 -1.16 -23.27
N TRP A 298 -16.11 -2.48 -23.06
CA TRP A 298 -15.56 -3.09 -21.85
C TRP A 298 -14.74 -4.34 -22.22
N PRO A 299 -13.60 -4.62 -21.58
CA PRO A 299 -12.66 -5.62 -22.05
C PRO A 299 -13.18 -7.05 -21.85
N ILE A 300 -12.61 -7.97 -22.62
CA ILE A 300 -12.80 -9.41 -22.42
C ILE A 300 -11.75 -9.89 -21.43
N LEU A 301 -12.14 -10.71 -20.45
CA LEU A 301 -11.22 -11.26 -19.44
C LEU A 301 -11.12 -12.78 -19.59
N PHE A 302 -9.88 -13.27 -19.66
CA PHE A 302 -9.54 -14.69 -19.67
C PHE A 302 -8.69 -15.04 -18.44
N LEU A 303 -8.76 -16.29 -18.01
CA LEU A 303 -7.99 -16.79 -16.88
C LEU A 303 -6.47 -16.66 -17.06
N HIS A 304 -6.00 -16.75 -18.31
CA HIS A 304 -4.63 -16.52 -18.77
C HIS A 304 -4.67 -16.44 -20.30
N ASP A 305 -3.55 -16.14 -20.94
CA ASP A 305 -3.46 -16.14 -22.41
C ASP A 305 -3.94 -17.47 -23.01
N ASN A 306 -4.90 -17.40 -23.94
CA ASN A 306 -5.58 -18.56 -24.54
C ASN A 306 -6.27 -19.50 -23.52
N GLY A 307 -6.54 -19.00 -22.31
CA GLY A 307 -7.24 -19.73 -21.25
C GLY A 307 -8.76 -19.63 -21.34
N PRO A 308 -9.48 -20.26 -20.39
CA PRO A 308 -10.93 -20.14 -20.27
C PRO A 308 -11.39 -18.69 -20.12
N LEU A 309 -12.54 -18.38 -20.72
CA LEU A 309 -13.21 -17.09 -20.57
C LEU A 309 -13.72 -16.92 -19.13
N LEU A 310 -13.44 -15.76 -18.52
CA LEU A 310 -13.96 -15.36 -17.21
C LEU A 310 -15.05 -14.30 -17.34
N LEU A 311 -14.87 -13.32 -18.24
CA LEU A 311 -15.86 -12.26 -18.49
C LEU A 311 -15.98 -11.97 -19.98
N LYS A 312 -17.22 -11.95 -20.48
CA LYS A 312 -17.52 -11.49 -21.84
C LYS A 312 -17.26 -9.99 -21.96
N GLY A 313 -16.62 -9.58 -23.05
CA GLY A 313 -16.46 -8.16 -23.37
C GLY A 313 -17.79 -7.53 -23.78
N ILE A 314 -17.90 -6.22 -23.59
CA ILE A 314 -19.08 -5.47 -24.00
C ILE A 314 -18.73 -4.67 -25.23
N VAL A 315 -19.52 -4.80 -26.29
CA VAL A 315 -19.27 -4.18 -27.59
C VAL A 315 -20.47 -3.38 -28.07
N HIS A 316 -20.20 -2.43 -28.95
CA HIS A 316 -21.23 -1.79 -29.77
C HIS A 316 -21.13 -2.34 -31.19
N CYS A 317 -22.20 -2.96 -31.70
CA CYS A 317 -22.25 -3.51 -33.05
C CYS A 317 -22.52 -2.42 -34.09
N SER A 318 -21.92 -2.57 -35.28
CA SER A 318 -22.15 -1.70 -36.44
C SER A 318 -23.58 -1.89 -36.95
N GLN A 319 -24.42 -0.88 -36.80
CA GLN A 319 -25.73 -0.89 -37.46
C GLN A 319 -25.50 -0.57 -38.93
N LEU A 320 -25.78 -1.53 -39.81
CA LEU A 320 -25.81 -1.29 -41.26
C LEU A 320 -26.80 -0.14 -41.52
N LYS A 321 -26.30 0.93 -42.14
CA LYS A 321 -27.14 2.06 -42.59
C LYS A 321 -27.93 1.70 -43.84
#